data_AF-A0A3B1DQ74-F1
#
_entry.id   AF-A0A3B1DQ74-F1
#
_cell.length_a   1.000
_cell.length_b   1.000
_cell.length_c   1.000
_cell.angle_alpha   90.00
_cell.angle_beta   90.00
_cell.angle_gamma   90.00
#
_symmetry.space_group_name_H-M   'P 1'
#
loop_
_entity.id
_entity.type
_entity.pdbx_description
1 polymer ?
#
loop_
_entity_poly.entity_id
_entity_poly.type
_entity_poly.pdbx_seq_one_letter_code
_entity_poly.pdbx_strand_id
1 'polypeptide(L)'
;MAGEISDWISLTALITSFVAYLEAKKANKTGESIEALKLVIDASEMTQTYLQKRANGEDRDFGTEYSLAEHWSRASLLISRVNKELSVRLSDKSKFWRNPDTWDSKLVAEKIYHLNQLQTMQGG
;
A
#
# COMPACT_ATOMS: atom_id res chain seq x y z
N MET A 1 6.26 2.37 17.50
CA MET A 1 5.30 3.46 17.75
C MET A 1 5.33 4.61 16.74
N ALA A 2 6.42 4.89 16.00
CA ALA A 2 6.42 5.94 14.96
C ALA A 2 5.93 5.48 13.56
N GLY A 3 5.98 4.16 13.26
CA GLY A 3 5.56 3.61 11.97
C GLY A 3 4.04 3.50 11.79
N GLU A 4 3.30 3.37 12.88
CA GLU A 4 1.85 3.09 12.88
C GLU A 4 1.02 4.32 12.50
N ILE A 5 1.49 5.52 12.84
CA ILE A 5 0.80 6.79 12.54
C ILE A 5 1.02 7.20 11.07
N SER A 6 2.20 6.89 10.51
CA SER A 6 2.54 7.23 9.13
C SER A 6 1.73 6.43 8.10
N ASP A 7 1.37 5.19 8.42
CA ASP A 7 0.58 4.34 7.52
C ASP A 7 -0.88 4.80 7.46
N TRP A 8 -1.50 5.13 8.61
CA TRP A 8 -2.88 5.64 8.66
C TRP A 8 -3.04 7.00 7.98
N ILE A 9 -2.05 7.89 8.10
CA ILE A 9 -2.04 9.19 7.39
C ILE A 9 -1.96 8.97 5.87
N SER A 10 -1.11 8.04 5.42
CA SER A 10 -0.98 7.72 3.98
C SER A 10 -2.26 7.12 3.42
N LEU A 11 -2.97 6.34 4.22
CA LEU A 11 -4.18 5.64 3.84
C LEU A 11 -5.41 6.56 3.83
N THR A 12 -5.54 7.42 4.84
CA THR A 12 -6.55 8.48 4.86
C THR A 12 -6.32 9.47 3.72
N ALA A 13 -5.08 9.89 3.47
CA ALA A 13 -4.76 10.74 2.32
C ALA A 13 -5.12 10.07 0.99
N LEU A 14 -4.90 8.77 0.85
CA LEU A 14 -5.28 7.99 -0.33
C LEU A 14 -6.81 7.98 -0.52
N ILE A 15 -7.57 7.71 0.55
CA ILE A 15 -9.03 7.69 0.53
C ILE A 15 -9.59 9.09 0.24
N THR A 16 -9.10 10.13 0.92
CA THR A 16 -9.53 11.51 0.70
C THR A 16 -9.22 11.99 -0.72
N SER A 17 -8.03 11.68 -1.24
CA SER A 17 -7.66 12.01 -2.62
C SER A 17 -8.56 11.29 -3.62
N PHE A 18 -8.96 10.06 -3.32
CA PHE A 18 -9.88 9.30 -4.16
C PHE A 18 -11.29 9.87 -4.14
N VAL A 19 -11.81 10.23 -2.96
CA VAL A 19 -13.13 10.87 -2.80
C VAL A 19 -13.15 12.22 -3.54
N ALA A 20 -12.14 13.06 -3.32
CA ALA A 20 -12.03 14.35 -4.01
C ALA A 20 -11.94 14.18 -5.54
N TYR A 21 -11.26 13.14 -6.02
CA TYR A 21 -11.21 12.81 -7.43
C TYR A 21 -12.58 12.38 -7.99
N LEU A 22 -13.34 11.56 -7.25
CA LEU A 22 -14.70 11.17 -7.63
C LEU A 22 -15.64 12.37 -7.69
N GLU A 23 -15.53 13.30 -6.74
CA GLU A 23 -16.32 14.54 -6.73
C GLU A 23 -15.94 15.47 -7.89
N ALA A 24 -14.64 15.67 -8.13
CA ALA A 24 -14.13 16.57 -9.16
C ALA A 24 -14.45 16.10 -10.58
N LYS A 25 -14.40 14.78 -10.84
CA LYS A 25 -14.55 14.27 -12.22
C LYS A 25 -15.99 14.30 -12.71
N LYS A 26 -17.00 14.56 -11.85
CA LYS A 26 -18.41 14.19 -12.12
C LYS A 26 -18.49 12.80 -12.76
N ALA A 27 -17.51 11.93 -12.48
CA ALA A 27 -17.54 10.55 -12.90
C ALA A 27 -18.78 10.05 -12.19
N ASN A 28 -19.77 9.61 -12.97
CA ASN A 28 -21.01 9.09 -12.42
C ASN A 28 -20.67 8.31 -11.15
N LYS A 29 -21.46 8.49 -10.09
CA LYS A 29 -21.49 7.57 -8.96
C LYS A 29 -21.99 6.20 -9.44
N THR A 30 -21.40 5.67 -10.51
CA THR A 30 -21.59 4.33 -11.04
C THR A 30 -21.09 3.38 -9.99
N GLY A 31 -21.83 2.28 -9.81
CA GLY A 31 -21.57 1.28 -8.76
C GLY A 31 -20.10 0.82 -8.73
N GLU A 32 -19.42 0.78 -9.88
CA GLU A 32 -18.01 0.41 -10.01
C GLU A 32 -17.05 1.29 -9.20
N SER A 33 -17.28 2.61 -9.12
CA SER A 33 -16.43 3.53 -8.34
C SER A 33 -16.59 3.33 -6.84
N ILE A 34 -17.83 3.04 -6.40
CA ILE A 34 -18.16 2.74 -5.01
C ILE A 34 -17.61 1.37 -4.63
N GLU A 35 -17.70 0.40 -5.54
CA GLU A 35 -17.15 -0.95 -5.36
C GLU A 35 -15.62 -0.94 -5.27
N ALA A 36 -14.94 -0.15 -6.12
CA ALA A 36 -13.52 0.08 -6.03
C ALA A 36 -13.12 0.68 -4.66
N LEU A 37 -13.86 1.67 -4.17
CA LEU A 37 -13.62 2.28 -2.86
C LEU A 37 -13.78 1.25 -1.73
N LYS A 38 -14.85 0.46 -1.75
CA LYS A 38 -15.08 -0.59 -0.75
C LYS A 38 -13.92 -1.58 -0.71
N LEU A 39 -13.42 -2.01 -1.87
CA LEU A 39 -12.28 -2.94 -1.94
C LEU A 39 -10.98 -2.31 -1.45
N VAL A 40 -10.76 -1.02 -1.68
CA VAL A 40 -9.60 -0.30 -1.10
C VAL A 40 -9.70 -0.24 0.42
N ILE A 41 -10.88 0.07 0.96
CA ILE A 41 -11.13 0.14 2.40
C ILE A 41 -10.90 -1.23 3.03
N ASP A 42 -11.52 -2.28 2.47
CA ASP A 42 -11.41 -3.65 2.97
C ASP A 42 -9.96 -4.15 2.94
N ALA A 43 -9.24 -3.96 1.82
CA ALA A 43 -7.82 -4.30 1.73
C ALA A 43 -6.96 -3.56 2.76
N SER A 44 -7.36 -2.32 3.10
CA SER A 44 -6.68 -1.51 4.10
C SER A 44 -6.95 -1.99 5.52
N GLU A 45 -8.19 -2.32 5.86
CA GLU A 45 -8.56 -2.86 7.18
C GLU A 45 -7.90 -4.21 7.43
N MET A 46 -7.87 -5.09 6.42
CA MET A 46 -7.13 -6.35 6.49
C MET A 46 -5.63 -6.10 6.70
N THR A 47 -5.05 -5.13 5.99
CA THR A 47 -3.62 -4.80 6.10
C THR A 47 -3.30 -4.36 7.53
N GLN A 48 -4.13 -3.49 8.10
CA GLN A 48 -3.93 -3.01 9.47
C GLN A 48 -4.10 -4.11 10.50
N THR A 49 -5.12 -4.95 10.34
CA THR A 49 -5.34 -6.10 11.21
C THR A 49 -4.11 -7.01 11.20
N TYR A 50 -3.58 -7.30 10.02
CA TYR A 50 -2.37 -8.11 9.88
C TYR A 50 -1.15 -7.46 10.56
N LEU A 51 -0.91 -6.17 10.34
CA LEU A 51 0.20 -5.46 10.97
C LEU A 51 0.06 -5.40 12.50
N GLN A 52 -1.15 -5.23 13.01
CA GLN A 52 -1.42 -5.26 14.45
C GLN A 52 -1.16 -6.63 15.06
N LYS A 53 -1.58 -7.72 14.39
CA LYS A 53 -1.27 -9.10 14.80
C LYS A 53 0.24 -9.33 14.85
N ARG A 54 0.97 -8.90 13.82
CA ARG A 54 2.44 -8.95 13.79
C ARG A 54 3.09 -8.14 14.92
N ALA A 55 2.55 -6.96 15.24
CA ALA A 55 3.03 -6.14 16.35
C ALA A 55 2.76 -6.77 17.72
N ASN A 56 1.69 -7.55 17.85
CA ASN A 56 1.35 -8.32 19.04
C ASN A 56 2.18 -9.61 19.18
N GLY A 57 3.13 -9.87 18.27
CA GLY A 57 4.01 -11.02 18.31
C GLY A 57 3.45 -12.28 17.65
N GLU A 58 2.34 -12.18 16.91
CA GLU A 58 1.90 -13.29 16.07
C GLU A 58 2.90 -13.54 14.94
N ASP A 59 3.09 -14.81 14.61
CA ASP A 59 4.00 -15.23 13.56
C ASP A 59 3.51 -14.80 12.17
N ARG A 60 4.39 -14.89 11.19
CA ARG A 60 4.09 -14.48 9.82
C ARG A 60 3.11 -15.45 9.18
N ASP A 61 1.93 -14.95 8.82
CA ASP A 61 0.92 -15.74 8.11
C ASP A 61 0.92 -15.44 6.60
N PHE A 62 1.61 -16.30 5.85
CA PHE A 62 1.71 -16.18 4.38
C PHE A 62 0.34 -16.28 3.68
N GLY A 63 -0.64 -16.97 4.27
CA GLY A 63 -2.00 -17.06 3.73
C GLY A 63 -2.72 -15.71 3.76
N THR A 64 -2.59 -14.97 4.86
CA THR A 64 -3.11 -13.62 5.00
C THR A 64 -2.37 -12.65 4.08
N GLU A 65 -1.04 -12.74 3.96
CA GLU A 65 -0.26 -11.92 3.02
C GLU A 65 -0.70 -12.13 1.56
N TYR A 66 -0.91 -13.38 1.14
CA TYR A 66 -1.43 -13.68 -0.19
C TYR A 66 -2.85 -13.13 -0.39
N SER A 67 -3.71 -13.25 0.62
CA SER A 67 -5.06 -12.70 0.58
C SER A 67 -5.05 -11.17 0.46
N LEU A 68 -4.17 -10.49 1.19
CA LEU A 68 -3.94 -9.05 1.07
C LEU A 68 -3.52 -8.68 -0.35
N ALA A 69 -2.59 -9.43 -0.93
CA ALA A 69 -2.16 -9.21 -2.29
C ALA A 69 -3.32 -9.31 -3.30
N GLU A 70 -4.21 -10.29 -3.15
CA GLU A 70 -5.39 -10.42 -4.00
C GLU A 70 -6.34 -9.23 -3.87
N HIS A 71 -6.63 -8.79 -2.63
CA HIS A 71 -7.52 -7.65 -2.38
C HIS A 71 -6.97 -6.37 -3.00
N TRP A 72 -5.68 -6.08 -2.82
CA TRP A 72 -5.01 -4.95 -3.45
C TRP A 72 -4.98 -5.06 -4.98
N SER A 73 -4.82 -6.26 -5.54
CA SER A 73 -4.86 -6.49 -6.99
C SER A 73 -6.25 -6.21 -7.57
N ARG A 74 -7.31 -6.65 -6.89
CA ARG A 74 -8.71 -6.43 -7.32
C ARG A 74 -9.06 -4.96 -7.27
N ALA A 75 -8.70 -4.28 -6.18
CA ALA A 75 -8.85 -2.84 -6.04
C ALA A 75 -8.12 -2.07 -7.17
N SER A 76 -6.89 -2.47 -7.48
CA SER A 76 -6.09 -1.93 -8.58
C SER A 76 -6.79 -2.07 -9.95
N LEU A 77 -7.41 -3.21 -10.22
CA LEU A 77 -8.08 -3.45 -11.51
C LEU A 77 -9.32 -2.56 -11.66
N LEU A 78 -10.14 -2.44 -10.63
CA LEU A 78 -11.34 -1.61 -10.69
C LEU A 78 -11.00 -0.13 -10.76
N ILE A 79 -10.04 0.31 -9.95
CA ILE A 79 -9.62 1.71 -9.95
C ILE A 79 -8.93 2.09 -11.28
N SER A 80 -8.37 1.15 -12.04
CA SER A 80 -7.73 1.42 -13.34
C SER A 80 -8.66 2.11 -14.35
N ARG A 81 -9.97 1.80 -14.27
CA ARG A 81 -11.01 2.39 -15.11
C ARG A 81 -11.34 3.82 -14.71
N VAL A 82 -11.03 4.19 -13.47
CA VAL A 82 -11.38 5.46 -12.84
C VAL A 82 -10.16 6.38 -12.80
N ASN A 83 -9.04 5.90 -12.25
CA ASN A 83 -7.77 6.59 -12.07
C ASN A 83 -6.58 5.62 -12.25
N LYS A 84 -5.87 5.78 -13.36
CA LYS A 84 -4.73 4.94 -13.74
C LYS A 84 -3.53 5.11 -12.79
N GLU A 85 -3.28 6.30 -12.27
CA GLU A 85 -2.16 6.52 -11.35
C GLU A 85 -2.36 5.79 -10.03
N LEU A 86 -3.57 5.91 -9.45
CA LEU A 86 -3.92 5.18 -8.24
C LEU A 86 -3.88 3.67 -8.46
N SER A 87 -4.31 3.20 -9.63
CA SER A 87 -4.20 1.79 -10.02
C SER A 87 -2.78 1.27 -9.94
N VAL A 88 -1.80 2.00 -10.48
CA VAL A 88 -0.39 1.59 -10.39
C VAL A 88 0.04 1.45 -8.93
N ARG A 89 -0.29 2.42 -8.07
CA ARG A 89 0.06 2.37 -6.64
C ARG A 89 -0.57 1.16 -5.92
N LEU A 90 -1.83 0.85 -6.21
CA LEU A 90 -2.51 -0.32 -5.64
C LEU A 90 -1.93 -1.64 -6.18
N SER A 91 -1.54 -1.66 -7.45
CA SER A 91 -0.86 -2.81 -8.06
C SER A 91 0.50 -3.07 -7.39
N ASP A 92 1.26 -2.02 -7.09
CA ASP A 92 2.55 -2.18 -6.41
C ASP A 92 2.37 -2.66 -4.96
N LYS A 93 1.32 -2.19 -4.24
CA LYS A 93 0.94 -2.78 -2.94
C LYS A 93 0.61 -4.26 -3.05
N SER A 94 -0.12 -4.68 -4.09
CA SER A 94 -0.40 -6.10 -4.32
C SER A 94 0.88 -6.92 -4.51
N LYS A 95 1.83 -6.42 -5.32
CA LYS A 95 3.12 -7.09 -5.55
C LYS A 95 3.96 -7.17 -4.27
N PHE A 96 3.93 -6.12 -3.45
CA PHE A 96 4.57 -6.11 -2.13
C PHE A 96 4.06 -7.28 -1.29
N TRP A 97 2.73 -7.41 -1.15
CA TRP A 97 2.13 -8.48 -0.35
C TRP A 97 2.35 -9.89 -0.93
N ARG A 98 2.56 -10.03 -2.25
CA ARG A 98 2.93 -11.32 -2.86
C ARG A 98 4.33 -11.78 -2.48
N ASN A 99 5.27 -10.86 -2.33
CA ASN A 99 6.66 -11.16 -2.01
C ASN A 99 7.28 -10.06 -1.13
N PRO A 100 6.90 -9.97 0.16
CA PRO A 100 7.37 -8.89 1.04
C PRO A 100 8.90 -8.87 1.19
N ASP A 101 9.53 -10.05 1.23
CA ASP A 101 10.99 -10.24 1.33
C ASP A 101 11.78 -9.57 0.21
N THR A 102 11.22 -9.56 -1.01
CA THR A 102 11.90 -8.96 -2.18
C THR A 102 11.95 -7.44 -2.11
N TRP A 103 11.08 -6.82 -1.30
CA TRP A 103 11.05 -5.38 -1.09
C TRP A 103 11.89 -4.96 0.11
N ASP A 104 11.94 -5.77 1.18
CA ASP A 104 12.87 -5.57 2.29
C ASP A 104 14.33 -5.57 1.80
N SER A 105 14.66 -6.51 0.90
CA SER A 105 15.97 -6.59 0.24
C SER A 105 16.33 -5.33 -0.56
N LYS A 106 15.36 -4.68 -1.21
CA LYS A 106 15.56 -3.43 -1.96
C LYS A 106 15.71 -2.21 -1.03
N LEU A 107 14.92 -2.13 0.03
CA LEU A 107 15.05 -1.09 1.06
C LEU A 107 16.39 -1.21 1.79
N VAL A 108 16.83 -2.43 2.09
CA VAL A 108 18.16 -2.70 2.65
C VAL A 108 19.26 -2.32 1.65
N ALA A 109 19.12 -2.67 0.36
CA ALA A 109 20.10 -2.29 -0.67
C ALA A 109 20.20 -0.76 -0.85
N GLU A 110 19.09 -0.04 -0.85
CA GLU A 110 19.06 1.42 -0.96
C GLU A 110 19.63 2.10 0.28
N LYS A 111 19.36 1.55 1.48
CA LYS A 111 19.93 2.02 2.75
C LYS A 111 21.44 1.74 2.85
N ILE A 112 21.91 0.58 2.37
CA ILE A 112 23.34 0.24 2.27
C ILE A 112 24.05 1.17 1.28
N TYR A 113 23.42 1.49 0.16
CA TYR A 113 23.95 2.44 -0.82
C TYR A 113 24.11 3.85 -0.21
N HIS A 114 23.09 4.35 0.50
CA HIS A 114 23.15 5.65 1.16
C HIS A 114 24.18 5.71 2.31
N LEU A 115 24.34 4.63 3.07
CA LEU A 115 25.33 4.56 4.15
C LEU A 115 26.77 4.57 3.60
N ASN A 116 27.03 3.89 2.49
CA ASN A 116 28.36 3.92 1.84
C ASN A 116 28.71 5.30 1.30
N GLN A 117 27.74 6.03 0.72
CA GLN A 117 27.95 7.39 0.20
C GLN A 117 28.32 8.41 1.29
N LEU A 118 27.79 8.24 2.51
CA LEU A 118 28.08 9.12 3.65
C LEU A 118 29.46 8.84 4.27
N GLN A 119 29.97 7.61 4.19
CA GLN A 119 31.31 7.28 4.67
C GLN A 119 32.42 7.75 3.74
N THR A 120 32.15 7.85 2.43
CA THR A 120 33.10 8.38 1.43
C THR A 120 33.27 9.90 1.46
N MET A 121 32.41 10.65 2.17
CA MET A 121 32.51 12.12 2.30
C MET A 121 33.15 12.60 3.61
N GLN A 122 33.49 11.69 4.53
CA GLN A 122 34.09 11.99 5.84
C GLN A 122 35.56 11.50 5.95
N GLY A 123 36.14 11.02 4.85
CA GLY A 123 37.48 10.43 4.81
C GLY A 123 38.37 10.99 3.69
N GLY A 124 38.26 12.28 3.40
CA GLY A 124 39.15 13.02 2.49
C GLY A 124 39.77 14.21 3.18
#